data_AF-D9CI50-F1
#
_entry.id   AF-D9CI50-F1
#
_cell.length_a   1.000
_cell.length_b   1.000
_cell.length_c   1.000
_cell.angle_alpha   90.00
_cell.angle_beta   90.00
_cell.angle_gamma   90.00
#
_symmetry.space_group_name_H-M   'P 1'
#
loop_
_entity.id
_entity.type
_entity.pdbx_description
1 polymer ?
#
loop_
_entity_poly.entity_id
_entity_poly.type
_entity_poly.pdbx_seq_one_letter_code
_entity_poly.pdbx_strand_id
1 'polypeptide(L)'
;TGGDEINQNCYTQDAQTQADLAASGKTFEQALDAFTQATHAELKKQQKTPVVWEEMALEHQVTLSNDTIVKVWISSQNAQKVIQKGLRIVHAPSDYFYFDCG
;
A
#
# COMPACT_ATOMS: atom_id res chain seq x y z
N THR A 1 -4.96 3.24 5.76
CA THR A 1 -4.34 1.96 6.14
C THR A 1 -2.84 1.97 5.97
N GLY A 2 -2.18 3.07 5.55
CA GLY A 2 -0.71 3.13 5.48
C GLY A 2 -0.17 2.31 4.32
N GLY A 3 0.80 1.44 4.58
CA GLY A 3 1.41 0.54 3.58
C GLY A 3 2.67 1.11 2.92
N ASP A 4 3.34 2.03 3.62
CA ASP A 4 4.67 2.54 3.30
C ASP A 4 5.77 1.58 3.77
N GLU A 5 6.90 1.59 3.07
CA GLU A 5 8.17 0.99 3.51
C GLU A 5 8.10 -0.48 3.97
N ILE A 6 7.31 -1.30 3.27
CA ILE A 6 7.18 -2.72 3.60
C ILE A 6 8.53 -3.43 3.36
N ASN A 7 9.24 -3.72 4.45
CA ASN A 7 10.48 -4.50 4.40
C ASN A 7 10.17 -5.99 4.24
N GLN A 8 10.13 -6.48 3.00
CA GLN A 8 9.85 -7.89 2.70
C GLN A 8 10.82 -8.87 3.37
N ASN A 9 12.07 -8.46 3.61
CA ASN A 9 13.08 -9.29 4.27
C ASN A 9 12.69 -9.63 5.72
N CYS A 10 11.97 -8.75 6.42
CA CYS A 10 11.43 -9.06 7.74
C CYS A 10 10.49 -10.27 7.71
N TYR A 11 9.64 -10.37 6.68
CA TYR A 11 8.70 -11.48 6.50
C TYR A 11 9.39 -12.74 6.00
N THR A 12 10.43 -12.60 5.19
CA THR A 12 11.27 -13.73 4.75
C THR A 12 11.99 -14.40 5.92
N GLN A 13 12.45 -13.61 6.90
CA GLN A 13 13.17 -14.11 8.08
C GLN A 13 12.24 -14.53 9.24
N ASP A 14 10.96 -14.15 9.20
CA ASP A 14 10.01 -14.51 10.23
C ASP A 14 9.46 -15.93 10.03
N ALA A 15 9.86 -16.85 10.92
CA ALA A 15 9.50 -18.26 10.83
C ALA A 15 7.99 -18.51 10.88
N GLN A 16 7.25 -17.71 11.65
CA GLN A 16 5.79 -17.83 11.75
C GLN A 16 5.11 -17.44 10.43
N THR A 17 5.49 -16.29 9.85
CA THR A 17 5.01 -15.86 8.54
C THR A 17 5.31 -16.90 7.47
N GLN A 18 6.52 -17.47 7.45
CA GLN A 18 6.86 -18.52 6.47
C GLN A 18 6.00 -19.79 6.65
N ALA A 19 5.75 -20.20 7.90
CA ALA A 19 4.85 -21.31 8.18
C ALA A 19 3.41 -21.02 7.72
N ASP A 20 2.91 -19.81 7.95
CA ASP A 20 1.56 -19.41 7.55
C ASP A 20 1.40 -19.28 6.03
N LEU A 21 2.42 -18.78 5.34
CA LEU A 21 2.46 -18.74 3.87
C LEU A 21 2.48 -20.16 3.28
N ALA A 22 3.31 -21.05 3.83
CA ALA A 22 3.37 -22.45 3.39
C ALA A 22 2.04 -23.19 3.64
N ALA A 23 1.44 -23.01 4.81
CA ALA A 23 0.17 -23.64 5.17
C ALA A 23 -1.00 -23.11 4.33
N SER A 24 -1.01 -21.82 4.01
CA SER A 24 -2.06 -21.20 3.20
C SER A 24 -1.86 -21.34 1.68
N GLY A 25 -0.66 -21.75 1.24
CA GLY A 25 -0.28 -21.81 -0.18
C GLY A 25 -0.21 -20.44 -0.85
N LYS A 26 -0.11 -19.35 -0.08
CA LYS A 26 -0.04 -17.98 -0.60
C LYS A 26 1.39 -17.50 -0.76
N THR A 27 1.63 -16.65 -1.74
CA THR A 27 2.82 -15.80 -1.76
C THR A 27 2.68 -14.63 -0.78
N PHE A 28 3.80 -13.96 -0.48
CA PHE A 28 3.79 -12.73 0.31
C PHE A 28 2.81 -11.69 -0.24
N GLU A 29 2.86 -11.42 -1.55
CA GLU A 29 1.97 -10.45 -2.21
C GLU A 29 0.49 -10.83 -2.10
N GLN A 30 0.16 -12.13 -2.23
CA GLN A 30 -1.22 -12.59 -2.07
C GLN A 30 -1.71 -12.49 -0.63
N ALA A 31 -0.82 -12.71 0.35
CA ALA A 31 -1.13 -12.49 1.75
C ALA A 31 -1.32 -10.99 2.07
N LEU A 32 -0.48 -10.13 1.50
CA LEU A 32 -0.58 -8.68 1.61
C LEU A 32 -1.87 -8.15 0.97
N ASP A 33 -2.26 -8.65 -0.19
CA ASP A 33 -3.54 -8.30 -0.82
C ASP A 33 -4.71 -8.75 0.06
N ALA A 34 -4.69 -9.98 0.56
CA ALA A 34 -5.74 -10.48 1.45
C ALA A 34 -5.88 -9.62 2.72
N PHE A 35 -4.76 -9.21 3.33
CA PHE A 35 -4.74 -8.28 4.47
C PHE A 35 -5.30 -6.91 4.09
N THR A 36 -4.92 -6.38 2.93
CA THR A 36 -5.39 -5.10 2.40
C THR A 36 -6.90 -5.14 2.14
N GLN A 37 -7.41 -6.21 1.52
CA GLN A 37 -8.84 -6.41 1.29
C GLN A 37 -9.61 -6.48 2.61
N ALA A 38 -9.13 -7.25 3.59
CA ALA A 38 -9.79 -7.39 4.89
C ALA A 38 -9.89 -6.05 5.63
N THR A 39 -8.79 -5.28 5.67
CA THR A 39 -8.77 -3.97 6.33
C THR A 39 -9.62 -2.93 5.60
N HIS A 40 -9.58 -2.90 4.26
CA HIS A 40 -10.42 -2.00 3.46
C HIS A 40 -11.89 -2.36 3.54
N ALA A 41 -12.24 -3.64 3.63
CA ALA A 41 -13.62 -4.09 3.80
C ALA A 41 -14.23 -3.56 5.10
N GLU A 42 -13.48 -3.56 6.20
CA GLU A 42 -13.97 -3.01 7.47
C GLU A 42 -14.19 -1.50 7.39
N LEU A 43 -13.27 -0.75 6.75
CA LEU A 43 -13.47 0.67 6.50
C LEU A 43 -14.73 0.94 5.66
N LYS A 44 -14.96 0.14 4.62
CA LYS A 44 -16.14 0.26 3.75
C LYS A 44 -17.45 0.02 4.51
N LYS A 45 -17.51 -0.98 5.41
CA LYS A 45 -18.68 -1.19 6.28
C LYS A 45 -19.03 0.04 7.12
N GLN A 46 -18.00 0.78 7.55
CA GLN A 46 -18.12 2.02 8.31
C GLN A 46 -18.27 3.27 7.43
N GLN A 47 -18.48 3.11 6.11
CA GLN A 47 -18.59 4.19 5.12
C GLN A 47 -17.36 5.12 5.13
N LYS A 48 -16.18 4.56 5.37
CA LYS A 48 -14.89 5.28 5.34
C LYS A 48 -14.13 4.98 4.05
N THR A 49 -13.51 6.02 3.50
CA THR A 49 -12.64 5.92 2.33
C THR A 49 -11.24 5.46 2.75
N PRO A 50 -10.71 4.35 2.21
CA PRO A 50 -9.34 3.95 2.48
C PRO A 50 -8.31 4.92 1.90
N VAL A 51 -7.21 5.12 2.64
CA VAL A 51 -6.04 5.89 2.21
C VAL A 51 -4.79 5.02 2.36
N VAL A 52 -3.96 4.92 1.32
CA VAL A 52 -2.70 4.16 1.31
C VAL A 52 -1.53 5.03 0.88
N TRP A 53 -0.30 4.61 1.14
CA TRP A 53 0.89 5.18 0.51
C TRP A 53 1.14 4.60 -0.89
N GLU A 54 2.01 5.23 -1.67
CA GLU A 54 2.14 4.98 -3.11
C GLU A 54 2.73 3.61 -3.47
N GLU A 55 3.51 3.01 -2.58
CA GLU A 55 4.09 1.68 -2.72
C GLU A 55 2.99 0.62 -2.88
N MET A 56 1.86 0.78 -2.18
CA MET A 56 0.69 -0.09 -2.36
C MET A 56 0.09 0.01 -3.78
N ALA A 57 0.29 1.10 -4.49
CA ALA A 57 -0.22 1.26 -5.86
C ALA A 57 0.84 0.96 -6.94
N LEU A 58 2.12 1.15 -6.62
CA LEU A 58 3.21 1.16 -7.59
C LEU A 58 4.16 -0.04 -7.46
N GLU A 59 4.31 -0.62 -6.28
CA GLU A 59 5.33 -1.63 -5.97
C GLU A 59 4.73 -2.99 -5.58
N HIS A 60 3.57 -2.99 -4.92
CA HIS A 60 2.88 -4.22 -4.51
C HIS A 60 1.75 -4.63 -5.45
N GLN A 61 1.46 -5.93 -5.48
CA GLN A 61 0.40 -6.53 -6.30
C GLN A 61 -0.93 -6.61 -5.53
N VAL A 62 -1.31 -5.51 -4.88
CA VAL A 62 -2.56 -5.41 -4.14
C VAL A 62 -3.67 -4.81 -5.00
N THR A 63 -4.90 -5.24 -4.75
CA THR A 63 -6.08 -4.73 -5.42
C THR A 63 -6.59 -3.48 -4.69
N LEU A 64 -6.58 -2.33 -5.35
CA LEU A 64 -7.14 -1.10 -4.81
C LEU A 64 -8.43 -0.74 -5.53
N SER A 65 -9.49 -0.42 -4.79
CA SER A 65 -10.70 0.17 -5.39
C SER A 65 -10.42 1.58 -5.90
N ASN A 66 -11.13 2.03 -6.94
CA ASN A 66 -11.02 3.40 -7.45
C ASN A 66 -11.36 4.48 -6.40
N ASP A 67 -12.12 4.12 -5.37
CA ASP A 67 -12.39 4.98 -4.23
C ASP A 67 -11.19 5.13 -3.29
N THR A 68 -10.17 4.29 -3.38
CA THR A 68 -8.97 4.42 -2.54
C THR A 68 -8.19 5.67 -2.92
N ILE A 69 -7.74 6.43 -1.92
CA ILE A 69 -6.87 7.59 -2.11
C ILE A 69 -5.42 7.17 -1.86
N VAL A 70 -4.51 7.53 -2.75
CA VAL A 70 -3.08 7.21 -2.65
C VAL A 70 -2.29 8.47 -2.30
N LYS A 71 -1.48 8.41 -1.24
CA LYS A 71 -0.59 9.50 -0.85
C LYS A 71 0.77 9.33 -1.55
N VAL A 72 1.09 10.26 -2.43
CA VAL A 72 2.33 10.30 -3.22
C VAL A 72 3.37 11.11 -2.46
N TRP A 73 4.51 10.49 -2.12
CA TRP A 73 5.47 11.05 -1.17
C TRP A 73 6.95 10.88 -1.54
N ILE A 74 7.35 9.89 -2.34
CA ILE A 74 8.78 9.67 -2.64
C ILE A 74 9.27 10.66 -3.70
N SER A 75 8.48 10.89 -4.74
CA SER A 75 8.83 11.82 -5.81
C SER A 75 7.58 12.42 -6.44
N SER A 76 7.65 13.71 -6.80
CA SER A 76 6.58 14.37 -7.55
C SER A 76 6.22 13.67 -8.87
N GLN A 77 7.18 12.95 -9.47
CA GLN A 77 6.99 12.20 -10.71
C GLN A 77 6.03 11.01 -10.57
N ASN A 78 5.87 10.45 -9.36
CA ASN A 78 5.00 9.30 -9.13
C ASN A 78 3.50 9.66 -9.22
N ALA A 79 3.15 10.95 -9.09
CA ALA A 79 1.77 11.41 -9.22
C ALA A 79 1.15 10.99 -10.56
N GLN A 80 1.87 11.14 -11.67
CA GLN A 80 1.38 10.76 -12.99
C GLN A 80 1.12 9.24 -13.07
N LYS A 81 2.01 8.42 -12.52
CA LYS A 81 1.90 6.95 -12.55
C LYS A 81 0.65 6.48 -11.80
N VAL A 82 0.37 7.08 -10.65
CA VAL A 82 -0.82 6.75 -9.84
C VAL A 82 -2.10 7.23 -10.52
N ILE A 83 -2.12 8.44 -11.08
CA ILE A 83 -3.29 8.97 -11.81
C ILE A 83 -3.60 8.12 -13.05
N GLN A 84 -2.57 7.65 -13.78
CA GLN A 84 -2.76 6.76 -14.94
C GLN A 84 -3.40 5.40 -14.59
N LYS A 85 -3.31 4.97 -13.32
CA LYS A 85 -4.02 3.80 -12.80
C LYS A 85 -5.49 4.09 -12.45
N GLY A 86 -5.98 5.31 -12.65
CA GLY A 86 -7.35 5.73 -12.34
C GLY A 86 -7.61 5.99 -10.86
N LEU A 87 -6.55 6.13 -10.05
CA LEU A 87 -6.64 6.33 -8.61
C LEU A 87 -6.60 7.82 -8.24
N ARG A 88 -7.28 8.17 -7.15
CA ARG A 88 -7.25 9.52 -6.58
C ARG A 88 -6.00 9.70 -5.73
N ILE A 89 -5.44 10.91 -5.69
CA ILE A 89 -4.19 11.16 -4.95
C ILE A 89 -4.29 12.28 -3.91
N VAL A 90 -3.46 12.17 -2.88
CA VAL A 90 -2.93 13.31 -2.12
C VAL A 90 -1.50 13.53 -2.58
N HIS A 91 -1.19 14.70 -3.13
CA HIS A 91 0.13 15.02 -3.63
C HIS A 91 0.95 15.74 -2.54
N ALA A 92 1.87 15.02 -1.90
CA ALA A 92 2.75 15.56 -0.87
C ALA A 92 4.18 14.98 -1.00
N PRO A 93 4.82 15.13 -2.17
CA PRO A 93 6.12 14.53 -2.44
C PRO A 93 7.27 15.20 -1.67
N SER A 94 8.28 14.40 -1.30
CA SER A 94 9.40 14.79 -0.43
C SER A 94 10.36 15.79 -1.07
N ASP A 95 10.41 15.83 -2.40
CA ASP A 95 11.15 16.83 -3.17
C ASP A 95 10.60 18.26 -2.98
N TYR A 96 9.43 18.44 -2.35
CA TYR A 96 8.84 19.76 -2.08
C TYR A 96 8.20 19.92 -0.68
N PHE A 97 7.66 18.86 -0.07
CA PHE A 97 6.74 18.97 1.08
C PHE A 97 7.21 18.27 2.36
N TYR A 98 8.47 17.83 2.42
CA TYR A 98 9.06 17.30 3.64
C TYR A 98 9.77 18.42 4.40
N PHE A 99 9.19 18.84 5.53
CA PHE A 99 9.71 19.92 6.37
C PHE A 99 10.74 19.46 7.41
N ASP A 100 11.01 18.16 7.45
CA ASP A 100 12.02 17.50 8.27
C ASP A 100 13.38 17.38 7.56
N CYS A 101 13.44 17.65 6.25
CA CYS A 101 14.69 17.67 5.48
C CYS A 101 15.51 18.96 5.72
N GLY A 102 16.84 18.84 5.68
CA GLY A 102 17.85 19.90 5.83
C GLY A 102 19.26 19.35 5.64
#